data_AF-A0A2K8WUC1-F1
#
_entry.id   AF-A0A2K8WUC1-F1
#
_cell.length_a   1.000
_cell.length_b   1.000
_cell.length_c   1.000
_cell.angle_alpha   90.00
_cell.angle_beta   90.00
_cell.angle_gamma   90.00
#
_symmetry.space_group_name_H-M   'P 1'
#
loop_
_entity.id
_entity.type
_entity.pdbx_description
1 polymer ?
#
loop_
_entity_poly.entity_id
_entity_poly.type
_entity_poly.pdbx_seq_one_letter_code
_entity_poly.pdbx_strand_id
1 'polypeptide(L)'
;MRRLKYIYITLTFLLISISVFSQEKVNKIYILFDIESKREFSYENGSGNTETTKVFVKEKKNNGKVDFYIEKQLLKFYNKRKELDTICFNNFEDLKFSNIKELRRVVDKKNPLYPYKVFNNIFLVEKLSEDKFLQYSVRWENYIE
;
A
#
# COMPACT_ATOMS: atom_id res chain seq x y z
N MET A 1 -53.36 -24.18 3.39
CA MET A 1 -52.63 -23.27 2.47
C MET A 1 -51.87 -22.12 3.14
N ARG A 2 -52.33 -21.49 4.24
CA ARG A 2 -51.61 -20.36 4.86
C ARG A 2 -50.21 -20.72 5.41
N ARG A 3 -50.04 -21.90 6.03
CA ARG A 3 -48.75 -22.36 6.58
C ARG A 3 -47.66 -22.59 5.52
N LEU A 4 -48.01 -23.07 4.32
CA LEU A 4 -47.04 -23.21 3.21
C LEU A 4 -46.51 -21.85 2.74
N LYS A 5 -47.35 -20.79 2.74
CA LYS A 5 -46.91 -19.44 2.32
C LYS A 5 -45.83 -18.89 3.24
N TYR A 6 -45.94 -19.10 4.55
CA TYR A 6 -44.92 -18.65 5.51
C TYR A 6 -43.60 -19.38 5.33
N ILE A 7 -43.63 -20.69 5.02
CA ILE A 7 -42.42 -21.48 4.75
C ILE A 7 -41.67 -20.91 3.53
N TYR A 8 -42.37 -20.61 2.45
CA TYR A 8 -41.77 -19.97 1.27
C TYR A 8 -41.14 -18.61 1.60
N ILE A 9 -41.84 -17.78 2.38
CA ILE A 9 -41.33 -16.45 2.78
C ILE A 9 -40.08 -16.59 3.65
N THR A 10 -40.07 -17.50 4.63
CA THR A 10 -38.89 -17.76 5.48
C THR A 10 -37.72 -18.31 4.68
N LEU A 11 -37.98 -19.18 3.69
CA LEU A 11 -36.93 -19.75 2.85
C LEU A 11 -36.30 -18.69 1.95
N THR A 12 -37.10 -17.77 1.40
CA THR A 12 -36.58 -16.63 0.63
C THR A 12 -35.76 -15.68 1.49
N PHE A 13 -36.18 -15.40 2.74
CA PHE A 13 -35.42 -14.55 3.65
C PHE A 13 -34.08 -15.19 4.07
N LEU A 14 -34.06 -16.51 4.24
CA LEU A 14 -32.84 -17.26 4.54
C LEU A 14 -31.84 -17.17 3.39
N LEU A 15 -32.29 -17.34 2.14
CA LEU A 15 -31.43 -17.27 0.95
C LEU A 15 -30.80 -15.88 0.74
N ILE A 16 -31.53 -14.80 1.03
CA ILE A 16 -31.02 -13.42 0.91
C ILE A 16 -29.93 -13.12 1.96
N SER A 17 -29.98 -13.77 3.12
CA SER A 17 -29.00 -13.55 4.19
C SER A 17 -27.60 -14.10 3.86
N ILE A 18 -27.50 -15.12 3.01
CA ILE A 18 -26.23 -15.79 2.67
C ILE A 18 -25.39 -14.91 1.72
N SER A 19 -26.03 -14.03 0.93
CA SER A 19 -25.35 -13.15 -0.03
C SER A 19 -24.66 -11.91 0.58
N VAL A 20 -24.83 -11.64 1.88
CA VAL A 20 -24.30 -10.39 2.49
C VAL A 20 -22.83 -10.52 2.94
N PHE A 21 -22.26 -11.73 2.94
CA PHE A 21 -20.85 -11.96 3.32
C PHE A 21 -19.87 -12.01 2.14
N SER A 22 -20.06 -11.18 1.11
CA SER A 22 -18.98 -10.94 0.15
C SER A 22 -17.89 -10.11 0.83
N GLN A 23 -16.89 -10.79 1.40
CA GLN A 23 -15.70 -10.15 1.96
C GLN A 23 -15.09 -9.22 0.91
N GLU A 24 -15.08 -7.91 1.20
CA GLU A 24 -14.37 -6.93 0.39
C GLU A 24 -12.91 -7.40 0.30
N LYS A 25 -12.46 -7.81 -0.90
CA LYS A 25 -11.05 -8.13 -1.11
C LYS A 25 -10.27 -6.84 -0.85
N VAL A 26 -9.67 -6.76 0.33
CA VAL A 26 -8.76 -5.68 0.69
C VAL A 26 -7.67 -5.65 -0.37
N ASN A 27 -7.68 -4.63 -1.22
CA ASN A 27 -6.73 -4.51 -2.31
C ASN A 27 -5.37 -4.12 -1.72
N LYS A 28 -4.50 -5.10 -1.54
CA LYS A 28 -3.15 -4.92 -1.00
C LYS A 28 -2.23 -4.48 -2.13
N ILE A 29 -1.47 -3.41 -1.89
CA ILE A 29 -0.50 -2.87 -2.84
C ILE A 29 0.88 -3.17 -2.30
N TYR A 30 1.68 -3.86 -3.10
CA TYR A 30 3.07 -4.17 -2.76
C TYR A 30 3.99 -3.32 -3.62
N ILE A 31 4.97 -2.67 -2.98
CA ILE A 31 6.02 -1.91 -3.67
C ILE A 31 7.36 -2.46 -3.22
N LEU A 32 8.20 -2.84 -4.17
CA LEU A 32 9.56 -3.25 -3.89
C LEU A 32 10.37 -2.02 -3.50
N PHE A 33 10.99 -2.05 -2.31
CA PHE A 33 11.81 -0.98 -1.77
C PHE A 33 13.26 -1.43 -1.68
N ASP A 34 14.11 -0.83 -2.50
CA ASP A 34 15.52 -1.20 -2.62
C ASP A 34 16.39 -0.04 -2.16
N ILE A 35 16.81 -0.06 -0.89
CA ILE A 35 17.64 1.00 -0.30
C ILE A 35 19.08 0.99 -0.82
N GLU A 36 19.56 -0.17 -1.28
CA GLU A 36 20.92 -0.34 -1.80
C GLU A 36 21.03 0.05 -3.28
N SER A 37 19.88 0.26 -3.94
CA SER A 37 19.81 0.73 -5.32
C SER A 37 20.63 2.00 -5.52
N LYS A 38 21.55 1.95 -6.49
CA LYS A 38 22.26 3.14 -7.00
C LYS A 38 21.42 3.91 -8.03
N ARG A 39 20.13 3.58 -8.15
CA ARG A 39 19.23 4.26 -9.08
C ARG A 39 18.92 5.65 -8.59
N GLU A 40 19.03 6.59 -9.51
CA GLU A 40 18.73 8.00 -9.29
C GLU A 40 17.59 8.42 -10.22
N PHE A 41 16.86 9.46 -9.82
CA PHE A 41 15.88 10.11 -10.66
C PHE A 41 16.05 11.62 -10.58
N SER A 42 15.78 12.29 -11.69
CA SER A 42 15.85 13.73 -11.79
C SER A 42 14.46 14.37 -11.66
N TYR A 43 14.41 15.53 -11.02
CA TYR A 43 13.18 16.31 -10.81
C TYR A 43 13.47 17.81 -10.90
N GLU A 44 12.44 18.59 -11.18
CA GLU A 44 12.52 20.06 -11.13
C GLU A 44 12.32 20.56 -9.69
N ASN A 45 13.22 21.42 -9.20
CA ASN A 45 13.22 21.93 -7.83
C ASN A 45 12.36 23.19 -7.61
N GLY A 46 11.46 23.51 -8.53
CA GLY A 46 10.59 24.70 -8.48
C GLY A 46 11.29 26.03 -8.79
N SER A 47 12.62 26.05 -8.92
CA SER A 47 13.39 27.21 -9.40
C SER A 47 13.74 27.10 -10.90
N GLY A 48 13.14 26.15 -11.61
CA GLY A 48 13.47 25.81 -13.00
C GLY A 48 14.77 24.99 -13.16
N ASN A 49 15.44 24.65 -12.05
CA ASN A 49 16.63 23.81 -12.08
C ASN A 49 16.27 22.33 -11.92
N THR A 50 17.05 21.48 -12.57
CA THR A 50 16.94 20.03 -12.42
C THR A 50 17.91 19.56 -11.34
N GLU A 51 17.40 18.81 -10.37
CA GLU A 51 18.18 18.13 -9.35
C GLU A 51 18.04 16.62 -9.53
N THR A 52 19.00 15.88 -9.00
CA THR A 52 19.02 14.42 -9.02
C THR A 52 19.11 13.89 -7.61
N THR A 53 18.33 12.88 -7.29
CA THR A 53 18.36 12.20 -5.99
C THR A 53 18.12 10.70 -6.15
N LYS A 54 18.37 9.93 -5.08
CA LYS A 54 18.11 8.49 -5.08
C LYS A 54 16.63 8.20 -5.25
N VAL A 55 16.32 7.13 -5.99
CA VAL A 55 14.93 6.66 -6.15
C VAL A 55 14.34 6.26 -4.81
N PHE A 56 15.11 5.59 -3.96
CA PHE A 56 14.67 5.09 -2.66
C PHE A 56 15.47 5.75 -1.54
N VAL A 57 14.78 6.37 -0.58
CA VAL A 57 15.38 6.95 0.62
C VAL A 57 14.59 6.49 1.85
N LYS A 58 15.30 6.12 2.91
CA LYS A 58 14.70 5.69 4.18
C LYS A 58 15.30 6.55 5.29
N GLU A 59 14.45 7.27 5.99
CA GLU A 59 14.84 8.16 7.08
C GLU A 59 14.28 7.67 8.40
N LYS A 60 15.16 7.39 9.35
CA LYS A 60 14.77 7.11 10.73
C LYS A 60 14.75 8.41 11.51
N LYS A 61 13.58 8.80 12.03
CA LYS A 61 13.41 10.00 12.85
C LYS A 61 13.77 9.71 14.31
N ASN A 62 14.13 10.74 15.06
CA ASN A 62 14.55 10.63 16.47
C ASN A 62 13.49 10.02 17.40
N ASN A 63 12.21 10.12 17.04
CA ASN A 63 11.09 9.52 17.78
C ASN A 63 10.81 8.05 17.40
N GLY A 64 11.72 7.40 16.67
CA GLY A 64 11.58 6.02 16.23
C GLY A 64 10.65 5.82 15.04
N LYS A 65 10.08 6.90 14.46
CA LYS A 65 9.32 6.82 13.21
C LYS A 65 10.27 6.59 12.03
N VAL A 66 9.75 5.94 10.99
CA VAL A 66 10.48 5.71 9.74
C VAL A 66 9.66 6.31 8.61
N ASP A 67 10.30 7.20 7.86
CA ASP A 67 9.76 7.79 6.65
C ASP A 67 10.47 7.17 5.44
N PHE A 68 9.70 6.75 4.46
CA PHE A 68 10.21 6.19 3.21
C PHE A 68 9.87 7.16 2.08
N TYR A 69 10.83 7.42 1.21
CA TYR A 69 10.64 8.20 0.00
C TYR A 69 10.90 7.31 -1.21
N ILE A 70 9.96 7.31 -2.14
CA ILE A 70 10.11 6.67 -3.44
C ILE A 70 9.82 7.72 -4.51
N GLU A 71 10.84 8.15 -5.24
CA GLU A 71 10.75 9.25 -6.21
C GLU A 71 10.08 10.51 -5.62
N LYS A 72 10.56 10.95 -4.44
CA LYS A 72 10.02 12.06 -3.63
C LYS A 72 8.58 11.91 -3.13
N GLN A 73 7.96 10.74 -3.29
CA GLN A 73 6.67 10.43 -2.66
C GLN A 73 6.89 9.93 -1.24
N LEU A 74 6.24 10.55 -0.26
CA LEU A 74 6.37 10.20 1.16
C LEU A 74 5.41 9.09 1.56
N LEU A 75 5.97 7.97 2.01
CA LEU A 75 5.26 6.86 2.63
C LEU A 75 5.72 6.75 4.09
N LYS A 76 4.83 7.09 5.03
CA LYS A 76 5.13 7.01 6.45
C LYS A 76 4.88 5.61 6.96
N PHE A 77 5.79 5.08 7.78
CA PHE A 77 5.54 3.85 8.50
C PHE A 77 4.27 3.98 9.33
N TYR A 78 3.32 3.07 9.12
CA TYR A 78 2.03 3.10 9.76
C TYR A 78 1.80 1.83 10.55
N ASN A 79 2.08 1.92 11.85
CA ASN A 79 2.10 0.78 12.74
C ASN A 79 0.72 0.49 13.34
N LYS A 80 -0.19 -0.09 12.56
CA LYS A 80 -1.48 -0.57 13.09
C LYS A 80 -1.35 -1.89 13.87
N ARG A 81 -0.31 -2.69 13.62
CA ARG A 81 -0.18 -4.07 14.16
C ARG A 81 1.03 -4.30 15.08
N LYS A 82 1.81 -3.27 15.41
CA LYS A 82 3.04 -3.31 16.22
C LYS A 82 4.20 -4.20 15.70
N GLU A 83 3.95 -5.12 14.78
CA GLU A 83 4.96 -6.06 14.29
C GLU A 83 5.43 -5.72 12.87
N LEU A 84 6.75 -5.83 12.68
CA LEU A 84 7.36 -5.89 11.35
C LEU A 84 7.26 -7.32 10.86
N ASP A 85 6.42 -7.55 9.84
CA ASP A 85 6.27 -8.88 9.27
C ASP A 85 7.50 -9.21 8.42
N THR A 86 8.13 -10.35 8.71
CA THR A 86 9.16 -10.93 7.84
C THR A 86 8.46 -11.88 6.86
N ILE A 87 8.74 -11.75 5.58
CA ILE A 87 8.20 -12.63 4.53
C ILE A 87 9.30 -13.62 4.12
N CYS A 88 8.95 -14.91 4.08
CA CYS A 88 9.80 -15.95 3.50
C CYS A 88 9.75 -15.92 1.96
N PHE A 89 10.85 -16.28 1.31
CA PHE A 89 11.02 -16.26 -0.15
C PHE A 89 9.85 -16.85 -0.96
N ASN A 90 9.31 -18.01 -0.57
CA ASN A 90 8.20 -18.64 -1.32
C ASN A 90 6.95 -17.74 -1.41
N ASN A 91 6.68 -16.95 -0.38
CA ASN A 91 5.54 -16.03 -0.38
C ASN A 91 5.84 -14.74 -1.16
N PHE A 92 7.11 -14.46 -1.46
CA PHE A 92 7.54 -13.26 -2.20
C PHE A 92 7.29 -13.42 -3.71
N GLU A 93 7.51 -14.60 -4.28
CA GLU A 93 7.30 -14.86 -5.73
C GLU A 93 5.84 -14.67 -6.15
N ASP A 94 4.89 -14.94 -5.25
CA ASP A 94 3.46 -14.75 -5.48
C ASP A 94 3.01 -13.28 -5.40
N LEU A 95 3.89 -12.36 -4.97
CA LEU A 95 3.54 -10.94 -4.83
C LEU A 95 3.57 -10.20 -6.17
N LYS A 96 2.46 -9.55 -6.49
CA LYS A 96 2.40 -8.60 -7.60
C LYS A 96 2.86 -7.21 -7.15
N PHE A 97 4.07 -6.82 -7.55
CA PHE A 97 4.61 -5.50 -7.29
C PHE A 97 4.02 -4.42 -8.20
N SER A 98 3.70 -3.27 -7.61
CA SER A 98 3.17 -2.08 -8.28
C SER A 98 4.26 -1.02 -8.43
N ASN A 99 4.12 -0.18 -9.46
CA ASN A 99 5.03 0.94 -9.71
C ASN A 99 4.47 2.24 -9.09
N ILE A 100 5.30 2.95 -8.31
CA ILE A 100 4.87 4.21 -7.66
C ILE A 100 4.38 5.27 -8.66
N LYS A 101 4.95 5.35 -9.87
CA LYS A 101 4.53 6.29 -10.93
C LYS A 101 3.10 6.03 -11.39
N GLU A 102 2.75 4.75 -11.55
CA GLU A 102 1.41 4.35 -11.96
C GLU A 102 0.40 4.65 -10.87
N LEU A 103 0.73 4.31 -9.63
CA LEU A 103 -0.11 4.62 -8.48
C LEU A 103 -0.30 6.13 -8.32
N ARG A 104 0.76 6.92 -8.53
CA ARG A 104 0.69 8.38 -8.49
C ARG A 104 -0.31 8.93 -9.49
N ARG A 105 -0.30 8.45 -10.75
CA ARG A 105 -1.31 8.87 -11.75
C ARG A 105 -2.75 8.60 -11.28
N VAL A 106 -2.98 7.50 -10.57
CA VAL A 106 -4.29 7.19 -9.98
C VAL A 106 -4.63 8.13 -8.83
N VAL A 107 -3.68 8.42 -7.95
CA VAL A 107 -3.82 9.38 -6.85
C VAL A 107 -4.14 10.77 -7.39
N ASP A 108 -3.34 11.27 -8.33
CA ASP A 108 -3.48 12.60 -8.93
C ASP A 108 -4.85 12.77 -9.58
N LYS A 109 -5.38 11.71 -10.22
CA LYS A 109 -6.72 11.71 -10.82
C LYS A 109 -7.85 11.66 -9.80
N LYS A 110 -7.69 10.92 -8.70
CA LYS A 110 -8.78 10.65 -7.75
C LYS A 110 -8.80 11.59 -6.56
N ASN A 111 -7.67 11.75 -5.88
CA ASN A 111 -7.55 12.58 -4.69
C ASN A 111 -6.07 12.90 -4.39
N PRO A 112 -5.49 13.93 -5.05
CA PRO A 112 -4.08 14.29 -4.85
C PRO A 112 -3.76 14.74 -3.42
N LEU A 113 -4.72 15.38 -2.75
CA LEU A 113 -4.52 15.92 -1.40
C LEU A 113 -4.53 14.84 -0.32
N TYR A 114 -5.18 13.70 -0.57
CA TYR A 114 -5.31 12.61 0.40
C TYR A 114 -5.02 11.24 -0.22
N PRO A 115 -3.76 10.94 -0.59
CA PRO A 115 -3.37 9.69 -1.24
C PRO A 115 -3.79 8.44 -0.43
N TYR A 116 -3.70 8.51 0.89
CA TYR A 116 -4.13 7.42 1.79
C TYR A 116 -5.62 7.04 1.68
N LYS A 117 -6.48 7.92 1.15
CA LYS A 117 -7.90 7.60 0.90
C LYS A 117 -8.08 6.82 -0.40
N VAL A 118 -7.15 6.97 -1.34
CA VAL A 118 -7.13 6.22 -2.60
C VAL A 118 -6.54 4.83 -2.36
N PHE A 119 -5.44 4.76 -1.61
CA PHE A 119 -4.72 3.54 -1.31
C PHE A 119 -4.48 3.42 0.19
N ASN A 120 -5.29 2.59 0.84
CA ASN A 120 -5.31 2.43 2.30
C ASN A 120 -4.42 1.29 2.81
N ASN A 121 -3.97 0.38 1.94
CA ASN A 121 -3.19 -0.81 2.31
C ASN A 121 -1.96 -0.95 1.39
N ILE A 122 -0.95 -0.13 1.65
CA ILE A 122 0.34 -0.19 0.95
C ILE A 122 1.35 -0.89 1.85
N PHE A 123 2.09 -1.83 1.25
CA PHE A 123 3.16 -2.58 1.86
C PHE A 123 4.46 -2.33 1.08
N LEU A 124 5.48 -1.82 1.78
CA LEU A 124 6.83 -1.80 1.22
C LEU A 124 7.51 -3.11 1.56
N VAL A 125 8.16 -3.72 0.57
CA VAL A 125 8.93 -4.95 0.75
C VAL A 125 10.40 -4.63 0.52
N GLU A 126 11.20 -4.71 1.57
CA GLU A 126 12.64 -4.46 1.56
C GLU A 126 13.39 -5.80 1.63
N LYS A 127 14.33 -6.04 0.73
CA LYS A 127 15.17 -7.24 0.75
C LYS A 127 16.25 -7.07 1.83
N LEU A 128 16.38 -8.04 2.74
CA LEU A 128 17.43 -8.06 3.77
C LEU A 128 18.56 -9.04 3.41
N SER A 129 18.21 -10.15 2.76
CA SER A 129 19.15 -11.15 2.23
C SER A 129 18.48 -11.92 1.08
N GLU A 130 19.14 -12.92 0.51
CA GLU A 130 18.59 -13.72 -0.61
C GLU A 130 17.18 -14.24 -0.32
N ASP A 131 16.94 -14.78 0.87
CA ASP A 131 15.67 -15.44 1.23
C ASP A 131 14.81 -14.68 2.25
N LYS A 132 15.26 -13.49 2.68
CA LYS A 132 14.62 -12.74 3.75
C LYS A 132 14.19 -11.36 3.30
N PHE A 133 12.90 -11.10 3.45
CA PHE A 133 12.29 -9.81 3.13
C PHE A 133 11.57 -9.23 4.34
N LEU A 134 11.61 -7.92 4.46
CA LEU A 134 10.94 -7.16 5.50
C LEU A 134 9.77 -6.40 4.91
N GLN A 135 8.60 -6.53 5.52
CA GLN A 135 7.38 -5.87 5.08
C GLN A 135 7.01 -4.73 6.01
N TYR A 136 6.81 -3.54 5.45
CA TYR A 136 6.33 -2.37 6.17
C TYR A 136 4.92 -2.01 5.71
N SER A 137 3.97 -2.02 6.64
CA SER A 137 2.69 -1.34 6.43
C SER A 137 2.94 0.17 6.45
N VAL A 138 2.62 0.86 5.36
CA VAL A 138 2.85 2.30 5.21
C VAL A 138 1.59 3.05 4.81
N ARG A 139 1.61 4.35 5.06
CA ARG A 139 0.58 5.29 4.63
C ARG A 139 1.19 6.31 3.71
N TRP A 140 0.60 6.48 2.52
CA TRP A 140 1.00 7.52 1.60
C TRP A 140 0.46 8.87 2.07
N GLU A 141 1.38 9.76 2.44
CA GLU A 141 1.07 11.13 2.84
C GLU A 141 1.35 12.09 1.70
N ASN A 142 0.54 13.13 1.58
CA ASN A 142 0.87 14.22 0.68
C ASN A 142 2.11 14.94 1.24
N TYR A 143 3.19 14.97 0.46
CA TYR A 143 4.42 15.67 0.78
C TYR A 143 4.64 16.74 -0.26
N ILE A 144 4.54 17.99 0.19
CA ILE A 144 4.92 19.17 -0.56
C ILE A 144 6.25 19.58 0.08
N GLU A 145 7.31 19.50 -0.70
CA GLU A 145 8.64 19.97 -0.31
C GLU A 145 8.76 21.47 -0.55
#